data_AF-A0AAW5M1U4-F1
#
_entry.id   AF-A0AAW5M1U4-F1
#
_cell.length_a   1.000
_cell.length_b   1.000
_cell.length_c   1.000
_cell.angle_alpha   90.00
_cell.angle_beta   90.00
_cell.angle_gamma   90.00
#
_symmetry.space_group_name_H-M   'P 1'
#
loop_
_entity.id
_entity.type
_entity.pdbx_description
1 polymer ?
#
loop_
_entity_poly.entity_id
_entity_poly.type
_entity_poly.pdbx_seq_one_letter_code
_entity_poly.pdbx_strand_id
1 'polypeptide(L)' 'MGQGVKRTQRDYSLTFKLALVEQIEKGELTYKQAQVRYGIQGRSTVLLWLRKHGR' A
#
# COMPACT_ATOMS: atom_id res chain seq x y z
N MET A 1 -5.85 -25.75 2.37
CA MET A 1 -4.75 -24.89 2.86
C MET A 1 -4.54 -23.77 1.86
N GLY A 2 -5.26 -22.65 2.02
CA GLY A 2 -5.12 -21.51 1.13
C GLY A 2 -3.77 -20.84 1.40
N GLN A 3 -2.82 -21.02 0.48
CA GLN A 3 -1.53 -20.33 0.52
C GLN A 3 -1.81 -18.83 0.40
N GLY A 4 -1.89 -18.13 1.54
CA GLY A 4 -1.92 -16.68 1.56
C GLY A 4 -0.64 -16.20 0.92
N VAL A 5 -0.73 -15.71 -0.32
CA VAL A 5 0.40 -15.16 -1.06
C VAL A 5 0.98 -14.03 -0.22
N LYS A 6 2.07 -14.31 0.50
CA LYS A 6 2.81 -13.30 1.27
C LYS A 6 3.42 -12.34 0.26
N ARG A 7 2.72 -11.25 -0.03
CA ARG A 7 3.24 -10.16 -0.87
C ARG A 7 4.30 -9.41 -0.09
N THR A 8 5.55 -9.58 -0.53
CA THR A 8 6.70 -8.89 0.04
C THR A 8 6.90 -7.54 -0.63
N GLN A 9 7.71 -6.67 -0.01
CA GLN A 9 7.93 -5.30 -0.49
C GLN A 9 8.46 -5.21 -1.94
N ARG A 10 9.09 -6.29 -2.43
CA ARG A 10 9.59 -6.48 -3.81
C ARG A 10 8.49 -6.70 -4.84
N ASP A 11 7.31 -7.14 -4.43
CA ASP A 11 6.17 -7.38 -5.31
C ASP A 11 5.42 -6.08 -5.66
N TYR A 12 5.71 -4.98 -4.96
CA TYR A 12 5.11 -3.68 -5.20
C TYR A 12 6.00 -2.83 -6.10
N SER A 13 5.63 -2.75 -7.37
CA SER A 13 6.25 -1.85 -8.34
C SER A 13 6.15 -0.39 -7.90
N LEU A 14 7.05 0.46 -8.39
CA LEU A 14 7.02 1.89 -8.09
C LEU A 14 5.67 2.51 -8.52
N THR A 15 5.18 2.14 -9.70
CA THR A 15 3.88 2.60 -10.23
C THR A 15 2.73 2.26 -9.28
N PHE A 16 2.72 1.06 -8.71
CA PHE A 16 1.71 0.67 -7.73
C PHE A 16 1.77 1.54 -6.47
N LYS A 17 2.97 1.81 -5.95
CA LYS A 17 3.16 2.66 -4.76
C LYS A 17 2.66 4.08 -5.00
N LEU A 18 2.97 4.65 -6.16
CA LEU A 18 2.53 5.99 -6.54
C LEU A 18 1.01 6.07 -6.70
N ALA A 19 0.40 5.12 -7.43
CA ALA A 19 -1.05 5.07 -7.60
C ALA A 19 -1.79 4.91 -6.26
N LEU A 20 -1.25 4.08 -5.34
CA LEU A 20 -1.83 3.91 -4.02
C LEU A 20 -1.74 5.19 -3.17
N VAL A 21 -0.59 5.89 -3.22
CA VAL A 21 -0.39 7.17 -2.52
C VAL A 21 -1.36 8.21 -3.04
N GLU A 22 -1.50 8.34 -4.36
CA GLU A 22 -2.40 9.31 -4.99
C GLU A 22 -3.88 9.07 -4.60
N GLN A 23 -4.34 7.81 -4.56
CA GLN A 23 -5.70 7.48 -4.11
C GLN A 23 -5.94 7.85 -2.64
N ILE A 24 -4.91 7.69 -1.81
CA ILE A 24 -5.01 8.04 -0.39
C ILE A 24 -5.02 9.57 -0.21
N GLU A 25 -4.19 10.30 -0.95
CA GLU A 25 -4.16 11.77 -0.93
C GLU A 25 -5.45 12.39 -1.46
N LYS A 26 -6.06 11.77 -2.48
CA LYS A 26 -7.40 12.14 -2.98
C LYS A 26 -8.54 11.83 -1.99
N GLY A 27 -8.27 11.07 -0.94
CA GLY A 27 -9.29 10.64 0.03
C GLY A 27 -10.20 9.52 -0.48
N GLU A 28 -9.88 8.91 -1.62
CA GLU A 28 -10.64 7.77 -2.19
C GLU A 28 -10.46 6.49 -1.35
N LEU A 29 -9.32 6.38 -0.67
CA LEU A 29 -8.95 5.21 0.11
C LEU A 29 -8.18 5.62 1.37
N THR A 30 -8.51 5.04 2.52
CA THR A 30 -7.66 5.20 3.70
C THR A 30 -6.49 4.22 3.67
N TYR A 31 -5.36 4.56 4.30
CA TYR A 31 -4.22 3.64 4.42
C TYR A 31 -4.62 2.29 5.04
N LYS A 32 -5.59 2.26 5.97
CA LYS A 32 -6.09 1.01 6.57
C LYS A 32 -6.83 0.15 5.55
N GLN A 33 -7.69 0.76 4.73
CA GLN A 33 -8.39 0.06 3.66
C GLN A 33 -7.43 -0.44 2.59
N ALA A 34 -6.41 0.36 2.24
CA ALA A 34 -5.33 -0.06 1.35
C ALA A 34 -4.62 -1.32 1.86
N GLN A 35 -4.33 -1.37 3.15
CA GLN A 35 -3.67 -2.53 3.75
C GLN A 35 -4.50 -3.81 3.61
N VAL A 36 -5.80 -3.75 3.92
CA VAL A 36 -6.69 -4.91 3.80
C VAL A 36 -6.88 -5.30 2.34
N ARG A 37 -7.16 -4.32 1.46
CA ARG A 37 -7.48 -4.53 0.05
C ARG A 37 -6.31 -5.13 -0.75
N TYR A 38 -5.09 -4.69 -0.45
CA TYR A 38 -3.88 -5.11 -1.17
C TYR A 38 -3.03 -6.12 -0.40
N GLY A 39 -3.46 -6.55 0.79
CA GLY A 39 -2.75 -7.53 1.61
C GLY A 39 -1.44 -7.00 2.19
N ILE A 40 -1.35 -5.70 2.45
CA ILE A 40 -0.14 -5.06 3.00
C ILE A 40 -0.10 -5.30 4.51
N GLN A 41 0.71 -6.27 4.91
CA GLN A 41 0.80 -6.74 6.30
C GLN A 41 1.52 -5.74 7.23
N GLY A 42 2.36 -4.86 6.70
CA GLY A 42 3.08 -3.87 7.49
C GLY A 42 2.23 -2.65 7.84
N ARG A 43 1.95 -2.45 9.13
CA ARG A 43 1.22 -1.28 9.68
C ARG A 43 1.80 0.06 9.25
N SER A 44 3.10 0.11 9.01
CA SER A 44 3.83 1.31 8.62
C SER A 44 4.19 1.37 7.14
N THR A 45 3.93 0.32 6.34
CA THR A 45 4.39 0.27 4.94
C THR A 45 3.73 1.34 4.09
N VAL A 46 2.41 1.50 4.20
CA VAL A 46 1.66 2.53 3.46
C VAL A 46 2.04 3.93 3.95
N LEU A 47 2.24 4.10 5.26
CA LEU A 47 2.72 5.37 5.84
C LEU A 47 4.11 5.75 5.34
N LEU A 48 5.01 4.77 5.16
CA LEU A 48 6.34 4.98 4.60
C LEU A 48 6.27 5.44 3.15
N TRP A 49 5.34 4.90 2.36
CA TRP A 49 5.12 5.34 0.98
C TRP A 49 4.55 6.76 0.94
N LEU A 50 3.58 7.08 1.81
CA LEU A 50 3.05 8.43 1.95
C LEU A 50 4.15 9.43 2.36
N ARG A 51 5.05 9.08 3.28
CA ARG A 51 6.17 9.96 3.64
C ARG A 51 7.22 10.14 2.54
N LYS A 52 7.41 9.12 1.70
CA LYS A 52 8.44 9.12 0.66
C LYS A 52 7.95 9.72 -0.66
N HIS A 53 6.67 9.54 -0.97
CA HIS A 53 6.06 9.88 -2.25
C HIS A 53 4.90 10.85 -2.12
N GLY A 54 4.32 11.02 -0.93
CA GLY A 54 3.33 12.05 -0.68
C GLY A 54 3.99 13.42 -0.62
N ARG A 55 3.24 14.42 -1.06
CA ARG A 55 3.74 15.78 -1.31
C ARG A 55 3.29 16.76 -0.23
#